data_AF-A0A2N2C471-F1
#
_entry.id   AF-A0A2N2C471-F1
#
_cell.length_a   1.000
_cell.length_b   1.000
_cell.length_c   1.000
_cell.angle_alpha   90.00
_cell.angle_beta   90.00
_cell.angle_gamma   90.00
#
_symmetry.space_group_name_H-M   'P 1'
#
loop_
_entity.id
_entity.type
_entity.pdbx_description
1 polymer ?
#
loop_
_entity_poly.entity_id
_entity_poly.type
_entity_poly.pdbx_seq_one_letter_code
_entity_poly.pdbx_strand_id
1 'polypeptide(L)'
;KVGYLRAEVVHEDFYAAVDLAMDKLEDQIRRQKTRLSRRHREKLALAFLKDKENIVEEPLKEKEIPVRTKTIAAQRMDLDEAIMRMEMLGHSFFIYTDNESDLIAVVYKRNDGGYGLLETEPAE
;
A
#
# COMPACT_ATOMS: atom_id res chain seq x y z
N LYS A 1 7.30 -4.47 13.07
CA LYS A 1 7.44 -5.90 13.40
C LYS A 1 6.33 -6.26 14.37
N VAL A 2 5.32 -6.99 13.90
CA VAL A 2 4.22 -7.52 14.72
C VAL A 2 4.82 -8.64 15.57
N GLY A 3 4.59 -8.63 16.88
CA GLY A 3 5.09 -9.68 17.78
C GLY A 3 4.16 -10.89 17.75
N TYR A 4 4.68 -12.09 18.05
CA TYR A 4 3.84 -13.27 18.17
C TYR A 4 2.82 -13.09 19.30
N LEU A 5 1.59 -13.57 19.08
CA LEU A 5 0.48 -13.53 20.03
C LEU A 5 0.35 -14.91 20.67
N ARG A 6 0.24 -14.95 22.00
CA ARG A 6 0.04 -16.19 22.77
C ARG A 6 -0.83 -15.86 23.97
N ALA A 7 -1.81 -16.70 24.22
CA ALA A 7 -2.67 -16.65 25.40
C ALA A 7 -2.76 -18.04 26.01
N GLU A 8 -2.68 -18.12 27.32
CA GLU A 8 -2.91 -19.31 28.11
C GLU A 8 -3.98 -19.01 29.15
N VAL A 9 -4.91 -19.95 29.30
CA VAL A 9 -6.06 -19.85 30.21
C VAL A 9 -6.27 -21.22 30.84
N VAL A 10 -6.51 -21.21 32.15
CA VAL A 10 -6.93 -22.39 32.91
C VAL A 10 -8.29 -22.04 33.50
N HIS A 11 -9.29 -22.89 33.23
CA HIS A 11 -10.64 -22.72 33.73
C HIS A 11 -11.30 -24.09 33.89
N GLU A 12 -12.29 -24.21 34.78
CA GLU A 12 -12.96 -25.47 35.10
C GLU A 12 -13.93 -25.91 33.99
N ASP A 13 -14.60 -24.95 33.35
CA ASP A 13 -15.43 -25.16 32.16
C ASP A 13 -14.66 -24.81 30.88
N PHE A 14 -14.67 -25.72 29.90
CA PHE A 14 -14.00 -25.59 28.61
C PHE A 14 -14.52 -24.41 27.80
N TYR A 15 -15.84 -24.21 27.73
CA TYR A 15 -16.41 -23.15 26.90
C TYR A 15 -16.04 -21.76 27.43
N ALA A 16 -16.14 -21.59 28.75
CA ALA A 16 -15.66 -20.38 29.41
C ALA A 16 -14.14 -20.18 29.23
N ALA A 17 -13.33 -21.25 29.20
CA ALA A 17 -11.89 -21.16 28.93
C ALA A 17 -11.60 -20.60 27.53
N VAL A 18 -12.39 -21.02 26.53
CA VAL A 18 -12.26 -20.57 25.14
C VAL A 18 -12.64 -19.10 25.02
N ASP A 19 -13.76 -18.68 25.60
CA ASP A 19 -14.20 -17.28 25.56
C ASP A 19 -13.16 -16.36 26.21
N LEU A 20 -12.65 -16.74 27.38
CA LEU A 20 -11.57 -16.00 28.07
C LEU A 20 -10.27 -15.95 27.25
N ALA A 21 -9.95 -17.02 26.50
CA ALA A 21 -8.78 -17.04 25.63
C ALA A 21 -8.97 -16.12 24.42
N MET A 22 -10.18 -16.08 23.86
CA MET A 22 -10.55 -15.16 22.77
C MET A 22 -10.42 -13.71 23.22
N ASP A 23 -10.97 -13.36 24.39
CA ASP A 23 -10.89 -12.01 24.95
C ASP A 23 -9.44 -11.56 25.13
N LYS A 24 -8.57 -12.43 25.69
CA LYS A 24 -7.14 -12.13 25.85
C LYS A 24 -6.44 -11.87 24.51
N LEU A 25 -6.75 -12.65 23.48
CA LEU A 25 -6.17 -12.45 22.14
C LEU A 25 -6.67 -11.16 21.50
N GLU A 26 -7.96 -10.86 21.63
CA GLU A 26 -8.55 -9.63 21.11
C GLU A 26 -7.88 -8.38 21.73
N ASP A 27 -7.68 -8.40 23.04
CA ASP A 27 -6.97 -7.34 23.75
C ASP A 27 -5.54 -7.16 23.29
N GLN A 28 -4.81 -8.26 23.08
CA GLN A 28 -3.46 -8.19 22.54
C GLN A 28 -3.44 -7.58 21.13
N ILE A 29 -4.40 -7.94 20.27
CA ILE A 29 -4.54 -7.37 18.92
C ILE A 29 -4.85 -5.87 19.00
N ARG A 30 -5.80 -5.45 19.85
CA ARG A 30 -6.15 -4.03 20.04
C ARG A 30 -4.94 -3.20 20.51
N ARG A 31 -4.16 -3.72 21.47
CA ARG A 31 -2.94 -3.06 21.97
C ARG A 31 -1.88 -2.96 20.88
N GLN A 32 -1.67 -4.03 20.10
CA GLN A 32 -0.70 -4.01 19.00
C GLN A 32 -1.12 -3.06 17.88
N LYS A 33 -2.40 -3.04 17.50
CA LYS A 33 -2.96 -2.08 16.53
C LYS A 33 -2.74 -0.64 16.99
N THR A 34 -3.06 -0.34 18.25
CA THR A 34 -2.88 0.99 18.84
C THR A 34 -1.39 1.40 18.85
N ARG A 35 -0.48 0.50 19.23
CA ARG A 35 0.97 0.73 19.19
C ARG A 35 1.47 0.97 17.76
N LEU A 36 0.96 0.23 16.79
CA LEU A 36 1.33 0.38 15.38
C LEU A 36 0.84 1.73 14.84
N SER A 37 -0.42 2.10 15.09
CA SER A 37 -0.99 3.39 14.67
C SER A 37 -0.29 4.58 15.35
N ARG A 38 0.11 4.45 16.62
CA ARG A 38 0.90 5.50 17.31
C ARG A 38 2.28 5.65 16.69
N ARG A 39 3.01 4.55 16.45
CA ARG A 39 4.31 4.60 15.76
C ARG A 39 4.21 5.16 14.34
N HIS A 40 3.13 4.87 13.62
CA HIS A 40 2.90 5.43 12.29
C HIS A 40 2.68 6.95 12.35
N ARG A 41 1.87 7.43 13.30
CA ARG A 41 1.68 8.87 13.54
C ARG A 41 2.95 9.57 14.03
N GLU A 42 3.70 8.96 14.93
CA GLU A 42 4.99 9.47 15.40
C GLU A 42 6.00 9.55 14.26
N LYS A 43 6.10 8.52 13.40
CA LYS A 43 6.97 8.56 12.20
C LYS A 43 6.56 9.62 11.20
N LEU A 44 5.26 9.80 10.96
CA LEU A 44 4.75 10.86 10.10
C LEU A 44 5.08 12.23 10.69
N ALA A 45 4.80 12.45 11.98
CA ALA A 45 5.15 13.70 12.66
C ALA A 45 6.66 13.97 12.67
N LEU A 46 7.49 12.93 12.85
CA LEU A 46 8.95 13.05 12.77
C LEU A 46 9.44 13.39 11.36
N ALA A 47 8.79 12.84 10.33
CA ALA A 47 9.06 13.21 8.93
C ALA A 47 8.72 14.69 8.69
N PHE A 48 7.54 15.15 9.13
CA PHE A 48 7.14 16.55 9.04
C PHE A 48 8.04 17.52 9.83
N LEU A 49 8.56 17.10 10.99
CA LEU A 49 9.51 17.89 11.79
C LEU A 49 10.90 17.93 11.14
N LYS A 50 11.36 16.81 10.57
CA LYS A 50 12.62 16.73 9.83
C LYS A 50 12.59 17.56 8.55
N ASP A 51 11.41 17.67 7.91
CA ASP A 51 11.19 18.59 6.79
C ASP A 51 11.21 20.05 7.26
N LYS A 52 10.79 20.34 8.50
CA LYS A 52 10.80 21.69 9.09
C LYS A 52 12.19 22.16 9.56
N GLU A 53 13.01 21.26 10.10
CA GLU A 53 14.38 21.59 10.53
C GLU A 53 15.35 21.80 9.35
N ASN A 54 15.02 21.28 8.16
CA ASN A 54 15.75 21.57 6.91
C ASN A 54 15.39 22.93 6.28
N ILE A 55 14.57 23.78 6.92
CA ILE A 55 14.15 25.09 6.40
C ILE A 55 14.98 26.24 7.02
N VAL A 56 16.30 26.04 7.13
CA VAL A 56 17.26 27.16 7.30
C VAL A 56 18.17 27.16 6.08
N GLU A 57 17.80 28.01 5.12
CA GLU A 57 18.52 28.52 3.96
C GLU A 57 19.70 27.71 3.40
N GLU A 58 19.40 26.81 2.46
CA GLU A 58 19.84 27.02 1.08
C GLU A 58 18.61 26.74 0.20
N PRO A 59 18.27 27.60 -0.78
CA PRO A 59 17.41 27.18 -1.86
C PRO A 59 18.27 26.24 -2.71
N LEU A 60 18.39 24.99 -2.26
CA LEU A 60 18.50 23.90 -3.19
C LEU A 60 17.22 24.01 -4.01
N LYS A 61 17.33 24.75 -5.13
CA LYS A 61 16.73 24.31 -6.37
C LYS A 61 17.05 22.83 -6.39
N GLU A 62 16.13 22.01 -5.88
CA GLU A 62 15.92 20.68 -6.42
C GLU A 62 15.96 20.97 -7.90
N LYS A 63 17.09 20.65 -8.53
CA LYS A 63 17.17 20.64 -9.97
C LYS A 63 15.90 19.94 -10.34
N GLU A 64 14.99 20.63 -11.02
CA GLU A 64 13.84 20.00 -11.63
C GLU A 64 14.46 18.88 -12.43
N ILE A 65 14.51 17.68 -11.86
CA ILE A 65 15.01 16.51 -12.57
C ILE A 65 13.84 16.28 -13.50
N PRO A 66 13.97 16.65 -14.79
CA PRO A 66 12.81 16.77 -15.65
C PRO A 66 12.13 15.41 -15.85
N VAL A 67 12.86 14.32 -15.59
CA VAL A 67 12.38 12.94 -15.71
C VAL A 67 12.91 12.09 -14.55
N ARG A 68 12.01 11.54 -13.73
CA ARG A 68 12.33 10.48 -12.76
C ARG A 68 12.01 9.13 -13.39
N THR A 69 13.01 8.24 -13.48
CA THR A 69 12.83 6.88 -14.00
C THR A 69 12.41 5.94 -12.88
N LYS A 70 11.26 5.28 -13.02
CA LYS A 70 10.80 4.19 -12.13
C LYS A 70 10.67 2.92 -12.95
N THR A 71 11.54 1.95 -12.70
CA THR A 71 11.43 0.61 -13.29
C THR A 71 10.43 -0.20 -12.49
N ILE A 72 9.42 -0.76 -13.15
CA ILE A 72 8.39 -1.61 -12.55
C ILE A 72 8.35 -2.91 -13.33
N ALA A 73 8.18 -4.04 -12.65
CA ALA A 73 7.91 -5.31 -13.31
C ALA A 73 6.42 -5.37 -13.68
N ALA A 74 6.12 -5.41 -14.97
CA ALA A 74 4.75 -5.61 -15.46
C ALA A 74 4.32 -7.05 -15.13
N GLN A 75 3.30 -7.19 -14.29
CA GLN A 75 2.72 -8.50 -13.97
C GLN A 75 1.61 -8.82 -14.96
N ARG A 76 1.46 -10.10 -15.25
CA ARG A 76 0.34 -10.64 -16.05
C ARG A 76 -0.96 -10.61 -15.24
N MET A 77 -1.99 -9.99 -15.79
CA MET A 77 -3.33 -9.91 -15.18
C MET A 77 -4.38 -9.48 -16.21
N ASP A 78 -5.66 -9.62 -15.85
CA ASP A 78 -6.77 -9.14 -16.69
C ASP A 78 -7.01 -7.63 -16.49
N LEU A 79 -7.72 -7.01 -17.44
CA LEU A 79 -8.07 -5.58 -17.40
C LEU A 79 -8.72 -5.16 -16.08
N ASP A 80 -9.70 -5.92 -15.60
CA ASP A 80 -10.43 -5.60 -14.37
C ASP A 80 -9.51 -5.64 -13.13
N GLU A 81 -8.58 -6.58 -13.10
CA GLU A 81 -7.59 -6.67 -12.03
C GLU A 81 -6.60 -5.49 -12.09
N ALA A 82 -6.18 -5.09 -13.29
CA ALA A 82 -5.32 -3.94 -13.51
C ALA A 82 -6.00 -2.63 -13.02
N ILE A 83 -7.29 -2.45 -13.32
CA ILE A 83 -8.08 -1.30 -12.82
C ILE A 83 -8.13 -1.32 -11.30
N MET A 84 -8.46 -2.45 -10.70
CA MET A 84 -8.53 -2.59 -9.24
C MET A 84 -7.20 -2.21 -8.57
N ARG A 85 -6.07 -2.70 -9.11
CA ARG A 85 -4.74 -2.37 -8.57
C ARG A 85 -4.37 -0.91 -8.76
N MET A 86 -4.71 -0.32 -9.91
CA MET A 86 -4.53 1.10 -10.17
C MET A 86 -5.23 1.95 -9.11
N GLU A 87 -6.48 1.62 -8.78
CA GLU A 87 -7.28 2.33 -7.78
C GLU A 87 -6.76 2.15 -6.35
N MET A 88 -6.37 0.92 -5.97
CA MET A 88 -5.78 0.65 -4.66
C MET A 88 -4.46 1.41 -4.44
N LEU A 89 -3.68 1.62 -5.49
CA LEU A 89 -2.45 2.42 -5.46
C LEU A 89 -2.69 3.93 -5.55
N GLY A 90 -3.91 4.36 -5.90
CA GLY A 90 -4.25 5.75 -6.15
C GLY A 90 -3.45 6.35 -7.31
N HIS A 91 -3.12 5.53 -8.32
CA HIS A 91 -2.39 5.98 -9.51
C HIS A 91 -3.37 6.35 -10.63
N SER A 92 -2.97 7.28 -11.50
CA SER A 92 -3.79 7.68 -12.67
C SER A 92 -3.60 6.74 -13.87
N PHE A 93 -2.53 5.94 -13.87
CA PHE A 93 -2.24 4.93 -14.87
C PHE A 93 -1.59 3.71 -14.23
N PHE A 94 -1.71 2.56 -14.89
CA PHE A 94 -1.11 1.30 -14.46
C PHE A 94 -0.68 0.49 -15.68
N ILE A 95 0.55 -0.03 -15.63
CA ILE A 95 1.17 -0.80 -16.71
C ILE A 95 1.13 -2.28 -16.30
N TYR A 96 0.64 -3.13 -17.21
CA TYR A 96 0.52 -4.56 -16.99
C TYR A 96 0.79 -5.32 -18.29
N THR A 97 0.95 -6.63 -18.19
CA THR A 97 0.92 -7.52 -19.37
C THR A 97 -0.46 -8.14 -19.42
N ASP A 98 -1.14 -7.99 -20.54
CA ASP A 98 -2.49 -8.49 -20.71
C ASP A 98 -2.50 -10.00 -20.92
N ASN A 99 -3.45 -10.71 -20.31
CA ASN A 99 -3.51 -12.17 -20.39
C ASN A 99 -4.03 -12.68 -21.75
N GLU A 100 -4.83 -11.89 -22.47
CA GLU A 100 -5.40 -12.32 -23.75
C GLU A 100 -4.44 -12.05 -24.90
N SER A 101 -3.84 -10.85 -24.93
CA SER A 101 -2.91 -10.46 -25.99
C SER A 101 -1.45 -10.83 -25.69
N ASP A 102 -1.10 -11.11 -24.43
CA ASP A 102 0.28 -11.31 -23.98
C ASP A 102 1.21 -10.09 -24.26
N LEU A 103 0.60 -8.94 -24.54
CA LEU A 103 1.25 -7.67 -24.86
C LEU A 103 1.25 -6.73 -23.64
N ILE A 104 2.12 -5.72 -23.67
CA ILE A 104 2.12 -4.67 -22.65
C ILE A 104 0.95 -3.74 -22.92
N ALA A 105 0.16 -3.52 -21.88
CA ALA A 105 -0.96 -2.60 -21.90
C ALA A 105 -0.87 -1.61 -20.74
N VAL A 106 -1.44 -0.42 -20.95
CA VAL A 106 -1.50 0.66 -19.97
C VAL A 106 -2.94 1.09 -19.82
N VAL A 107 -3.53 0.82 -18.64
CA VAL A 107 -4.83 1.37 -18.28
C VAL A 107 -4.62 2.73 -17.62
N TYR A 108 -5.48 3.70 -17.93
CA TYR A 108 -5.42 5.04 -17.36
C TYR A 108 -6.80 5.64 -17.12
N LYS A 109 -6.88 6.56 -16.18
CA LYS A 109 -8.10 7.31 -15.88
C LYS A 109 -8.25 8.48 -16.83
N ARG A 110 -9.38 8.56 -17.53
CA ARG A 110 -9.70 9.67 -18.42
C ARG A 110 -10.23 10.87 -17.63
N ASN A 111 -10.01 12.07 -18.17
CA ASN A 111 -10.48 13.32 -17.56
C ASN A 111 -12.02 13.47 -17.59
N ASP A 112 -12.70 12.75 -18.49
CA ASP A 112 -14.16 12.76 -18.66
C ASP A 112 -14.90 11.72 -17.81
N GLY A 113 -14.19 10.96 -16.95
CA GLY A 113 -14.82 10.10 -15.94
C GLY A 113 -14.93 8.61 -16.29
N GLY A 114 -14.08 8.09 -17.17
CA GLY A 114 -13.98 6.66 -17.47
C GLY A 114 -12.54 6.13 -17.42
N TYR A 115 -12.34 4.89 -17.87
CA TYR A 115 -11.03 4.29 -18.09
C TYR A 115 -10.70 4.26 -19.58
N GLY A 116 -9.42 4.41 -19.90
CA GLY A 116 -8.87 4.18 -21.23
C GLY A 116 -7.81 3.10 -21.18
N LEU A 117 -7.64 2.38 -22.27
CA LEU A 117 -6.65 1.33 -22.44
C LEU A 117 -5.72 1.73 -23.61
N LEU A 118 -4.42 1.63 -23.41
CA LEU A 118 -3.40 1.73 -24.46
C LEU A 118 -2.72 0.39 -24.58
N GLU A 119 -2.77 -0.21 -25.75
CA GLU A 119 -2.09 -1.46 -26.06
C GLU A 119 -0.86 -1.17 -26.92
N THR A 120 0.19 -1.97 -26.76
CA THR A 120 1.39 -1.85 -27.60
C THR A 120 1.48 -3.03 -28.54
N GLU A 121 1.40 -2.78 -29.84
CA GLU A 121 1.79 -3.76 -30.84
C GLU A 121 3.30 -3.61 -31.13
N PRO A 122 4.04 -4.71 -31.28
CA PRO A 122 5.43 -4.64 -31.73
C PRO A 122 5.44 -4.09 -33.16
N ALA A 123 6.22 -3.02 -33.39
CA ALA A 123 6.46 -2.53 -34.74
C ALA A 123 7.26 -3.59 -35.52
N GLU A 124 6.72 -4.06 -36.65
CA GLU A 124 7.40 -4.96 -37.61
C GLU A 124 8.69 -4.36 -38.19
#